data_AF-A0AAV1L8B2-F1
#
_entry.id   AF-A0AAV1L8B2-F1
#
_cell.length_a   1.000
_cell.length_b   1.000
_cell.length_c   1.000
_cell.angle_alpha   90.00
_cell.angle_beta   90.00
_cell.angle_gamma   90.00
#
_symmetry.space_group_name_H-M   'P 1'
#
loop_
_entity.id
_entity.type
_entity.pdbx_description
1 polymer ?
#
loop_
_entity_poly.entity_id
_entity_poly.type
_entity_poly.pdbx_seq_one_letter_code
_entity_poly.pdbx_strand_id
1 'polypeptide(L)'
;MLRNTYGESCISKTRAYEWYKAFKEGREVVVDLPRSGRPSTATTKENIDKIKKLVLENRRMSLRELASEVNISFKSVHNILIDILGMKRVAARLVPKELNFVQRAQRKHVAEDMISRASTDPTFMKRIITGDETWVYEYDMQTS
;
A
#
# COMPACT_ATOMS: atom_id res chain seq x y z
N MET A 1 50.48 -15.61 17.47
CA MET A 1 50.35 -14.25 16.91
C MET A 1 49.07 -13.58 17.38
N LEU A 2 47.86 -13.99 16.95
CA LEU A 2 46.60 -13.34 17.37
C LEU A 2 46.33 -13.36 18.89
N ARG A 3 46.61 -14.48 19.57
CA ARG A 3 46.45 -14.57 21.04
C ARG A 3 47.45 -13.70 21.81
N ASN A 4 48.62 -13.43 21.23
CA ASN A 4 49.64 -12.57 21.85
C ASN A 4 49.26 -11.09 21.75
N THR A 5 48.47 -10.70 20.73
CA THR A 5 48.03 -9.32 20.52
C THR A 5 46.68 -9.02 21.15
N TYR A 6 45.75 -9.99 21.14
CA TYR A 6 44.36 -9.78 21.59
C TYR A 6 43.98 -10.55 22.86
N GLY A 7 44.91 -11.31 23.46
CA GLY A 7 44.71 -12.02 24.71
C GLY A 7 43.50 -12.97 24.68
N GLU A 8 42.64 -12.87 25.69
CA GLU A 8 41.42 -13.68 25.84
C GLU A 8 40.30 -13.27 24.89
N SER A 9 40.32 -12.02 24.38
CA SER A 9 39.35 -11.52 23.39
C SER A 9 39.64 -12.00 21.96
N CYS A 10 40.63 -12.87 21.77
CA CYS A 10 40.98 -13.44 20.48
C CYS A 10 39.91 -14.43 19.99
N ILE A 11 39.63 -14.41 18.67
CA ILE A 11 38.80 -15.42 18.03
C ILE A 11 39.40 -16.83 18.21
N SER A 12 38.54 -17.85 18.28
CA SER A 12 39.00 -19.23 18.36
C SER A 12 39.75 -19.64 17.10
N LYS A 13 40.67 -20.61 17.23
CA LYS A 13 41.43 -21.16 16.11
C LYS A 13 40.49 -21.65 14.99
N THR A 14 39.38 -22.29 15.33
CA THR A 14 38.36 -22.77 14.39
C THR A 14 37.74 -21.62 13.59
N ARG A 15 37.33 -20.53 14.26
CA ARG A 15 36.76 -19.34 13.58
C ARG A 15 37.77 -18.68 12.64
N ALA A 16 39.05 -18.63 13.03
CA ALA A 16 40.09 -18.09 12.17
C ALA A 16 40.26 -18.91 10.87
N TYR A 17 40.20 -20.24 10.94
CA TYR A 17 40.25 -21.10 9.75
C TYR A 17 38.99 -21.00 8.90
N GLU A 18 37.80 -20.87 9.49
CA GLU A 18 36.55 -20.63 8.76
C GLU A 18 36.65 -19.34 7.92
N TRP A 19 37.13 -18.25 8.50
CA TRP A 19 37.37 -16.99 7.80
C TRP A 19 38.43 -17.12 6.71
N TYR A 20 39.57 -17.75 7.01
CA TYR A 20 40.62 -17.99 6.02
C TYR A 20 40.09 -18.78 4.80
N LYS A 21 39.31 -19.83 5.05
CA LYS A 21 38.67 -20.61 4.00
C LYS A 21 37.69 -19.75 3.18
N ALA A 22 36.82 -18.98 3.85
CA ALA A 22 35.86 -18.12 3.17
C ALA A 22 36.54 -17.06 2.28
N PHE A 23 37.61 -16.43 2.75
CA PHE A 23 38.40 -15.49 1.94
C PHE A 23 39.07 -16.19 0.75
N LYS A 24 39.61 -17.39 0.95
CA LYS A 24 40.21 -18.20 -0.12
C LYS A 24 39.19 -18.62 -1.18
N GLU A 25 37.94 -18.82 -0.78
CA GLU A 25 36.80 -19.15 -1.65
C GLU A 25 36.16 -17.91 -2.30
N GLY A 26 36.74 -16.71 -2.13
CA GLY A 26 36.35 -15.50 -2.83
C GLY A 26 35.34 -14.61 -2.10
N ARG A 27 35.07 -14.84 -0.81
CA ARG A 27 34.30 -13.88 -0.01
C ARG A 27 35.16 -12.65 0.28
N GLU A 28 34.70 -11.47 -0.12
CA GLU A 28 35.42 -10.20 0.14
C GLU A 28 34.86 -9.40 1.32
N VAL A 29 33.69 -9.78 1.84
CA VAL A 29 32.98 -9.03 2.89
C VAL A 29 33.19 -9.63 4.28
N VAL A 30 33.47 -8.76 5.25
CA VAL A 30 33.67 -9.13 6.67
C VAL A 30 32.36 -9.09 7.47
N VAL A 31 31.29 -8.49 6.90
CA VAL A 31 29.96 -8.49 7.52
C VAL A 31 29.32 -9.87 7.47
N ASP A 32 28.46 -10.18 8.44
CA ASP A 32 27.69 -11.43 8.44
C ASP A 32 26.89 -11.60 7.14
N LEU A 33 26.97 -12.80 6.57
CA LEU A 33 26.11 -13.16 5.43
C LEU A 33 24.66 -13.32 5.92
N PRO A 34 23.69 -13.23 4.99
CA PRO A 34 22.29 -13.52 5.30
C PRO A 34 22.18 -14.85 6.04
N ARG A 35 21.71 -14.80 7.28
CA ARG A 35 21.48 -16.01 8.07
C ARG A 35 20.12 -16.56 7.68
N SER A 36 20.02 -17.88 7.55
CA SER A 36 18.72 -18.55 7.49
C SER A 36 18.02 -18.37 8.85
N GLY A 37 17.16 -17.37 8.93
CA GLY A 37 16.28 -17.16 10.07
C GLY A 37 15.17 -18.21 10.14
N ARG A 38 14.35 -18.15 11.20
CA ARG A 38 13.11 -18.93 11.28
C ARG A 38 12.18 -18.51 10.13
N PRO A 39 11.69 -19.45 9.30
CA PRO A 39 10.71 -19.13 8.27
C PRO A 39 9.47 -18.47 8.90
N SER A 40 9.00 -17.36 8.32
CA SER A 40 7.76 -16.73 8.77
C SER A 40 6.59 -17.64 8.40
N THR A 41 5.85 -18.10 9.41
CA THR A 41 4.63 -18.91 9.20
C THR A 41 3.45 -18.06 8.74
N ALA A 42 3.48 -16.76 9.01
CA ALA A 42 2.39 -15.84 8.64
C ALA A 42 2.59 -15.20 7.27
N THR A 43 3.85 -14.95 6.88
CA THR A 43 4.22 -14.23 5.64
C THR A 43 4.55 -15.19 4.50
N THR A 44 3.84 -16.31 4.40
CA THR A 44 3.99 -17.25 3.29
C THR A 44 3.36 -16.67 2.02
N LYS A 45 3.84 -17.11 0.85
CA LYS A 45 3.28 -16.70 -0.44
C LYS A 45 1.77 -16.97 -0.53
N GLU A 46 1.34 -18.11 -0.01
CA GLU A 46 -0.07 -18.51 0.07
C GLU A 46 -0.92 -17.51 0.88
N ASN A 47 -0.45 -17.10 2.06
CA ASN A 47 -1.17 -16.13 2.89
C ASN A 47 -1.20 -14.75 2.22
N ILE A 48 -0.11 -14.34 1.58
CA ILE A 48 -0.04 -13.06 0.85
C ILE A 48 -1.08 -13.06 -0.28
N ASP A 49 -1.11 -14.12 -1.08
CA ASP A 49 -2.05 -14.25 -2.20
C ASP A 49 -3.51 -14.33 -1.70
N LYS A 50 -3.77 -15.05 -0.60
CA LYS A 50 -5.10 -15.12 0.02
C LYS A 50 -5.58 -13.75 0.52
N ILE A 51 -4.74 -13.01 1.26
CA ILE A 51 -5.08 -11.66 1.74
C ILE A 51 -5.33 -10.71 0.57
N LYS A 52 -4.47 -10.76 -0.46
CA LYS A 52 -4.62 -9.93 -1.67
C LYS A 52 -5.96 -10.19 -2.34
N LYS A 53 -6.37 -11.46 -2.48
CA LYS A 53 -7.65 -11.85 -3.07
C LYS A 53 -8.83 -11.30 -2.25
N LEU A 54 -8.83 -11.52 -0.94
CA LEU A 54 -9.90 -11.04 -0.04
C LEU A 54 -10.09 -9.52 -0.11
N VAL A 55 -9.00 -8.77 -0.11
CA VAL A 55 -9.07 -7.29 -0.19
C VAL A 55 -9.57 -6.81 -1.56
N LEU A 56 -9.22 -7.50 -2.65
CA LEU A 56 -9.71 -7.14 -3.99
C LEU A 56 -11.20 -7.45 -4.16
N GLU A 57 -11.68 -8.53 -3.55
CA GLU A 57 -13.11 -8.89 -3.53
C GLU A 57 -13.92 -7.93 -2.66
N ASN A 58 -13.44 -7.61 -1.44
CA ASN A 58 -14.08 -6.66 -0.55
C ASN A 58 -13.08 -5.68 0.09
N ARG A 59 -12.92 -4.52 -0.56
CA ARG A 59 -12.05 -3.43 -0.11
C ARG A 59 -12.46 -2.78 1.22
N ARG A 60 -13.63 -3.12 1.77
CA ARG A 60 -14.13 -2.59 3.06
C ARG A 60 -13.83 -3.49 4.25
N MET A 61 -13.24 -4.67 4.02
CA MET A 61 -12.86 -5.56 5.12
C MET A 61 -11.86 -4.90 6.07
N SER A 62 -12.11 -5.10 7.36
CA SER A 62 -11.20 -4.70 8.42
C SER A 62 -10.02 -5.65 8.54
N LEU A 63 -8.94 -5.14 9.14
CA LEU A 63 -7.77 -5.95 9.47
C LEU A 63 -8.09 -7.13 10.39
N ARG A 64 -9.10 -7.01 11.27
CA ARG A 64 -9.52 -8.09 12.17
C ARG A 64 -10.23 -9.20 11.42
N GLU A 65 -11.14 -8.86 10.51
CA GLU A 65 -11.83 -9.85 9.67
C GLU A 65 -10.84 -10.60 8.77
N LEU A 66 -9.87 -9.90 8.18
CA LEU A 66 -8.81 -10.54 7.40
C LEU A 66 -7.94 -11.47 8.26
N ALA A 67 -7.62 -11.05 9.49
CA ALA A 67 -6.83 -11.87 10.42
C ALA A 67 -7.57 -13.16 10.82
N SER A 68 -8.88 -13.08 11.08
CA SER A 68 -9.69 -14.27 11.34
C SER A 68 -9.82 -15.18 10.12
N GLU A 69 -9.98 -14.61 8.92
CA GLU A 69 -10.19 -15.38 7.68
C GLU A 69 -8.92 -16.16 7.24
N VAL A 70 -7.74 -15.59 7.49
CA VAL A 70 -6.45 -16.19 7.14
C VAL A 70 -5.81 -16.90 8.34
N ASN A 71 -6.42 -16.81 9.53
CA ASN A 71 -5.93 -17.36 10.78
C ASN A 71 -4.47 -16.98 11.10
N ILE A 72 -4.15 -15.70 10.94
CA ILE A 72 -2.85 -15.14 11.29
C ILE A 72 -3.02 -13.90 12.19
N SER A 73 -1.94 -13.47 12.83
CA SER A 73 -2.02 -12.31 13.71
C SER A 73 -2.42 -11.04 12.96
N PHE A 74 -3.18 -10.16 13.62
CA PHE A 74 -3.53 -8.83 13.12
C PHE A 74 -2.31 -8.05 12.61
N LYS A 75 -1.19 -8.11 13.35
CA LYS A 75 0.04 -7.42 12.98
C LYS A 75 0.66 -7.99 11.71
N SER A 76 0.59 -9.31 11.52
CA SER A 76 1.05 -9.97 10.29
C SER A 76 0.23 -9.52 9.08
N VAL A 77 -1.10 -9.48 9.19
CA VAL A 77 -1.97 -8.95 8.11
C VAL A 77 -1.60 -7.51 7.78
N HIS A 78 -1.44 -6.66 8.81
CA HIS A 78 -1.06 -5.26 8.63
C HIS A 78 0.27 -5.12 7.89
N ASN A 79 1.30 -5.87 8.30
CA ASN A 79 2.61 -5.84 7.64
C ASN A 79 2.51 -6.37 6.19
N ILE A 80 1.73 -7.42 5.93
CA ILE A 80 1.52 -7.92 4.56
C ILE A 80 0.87 -6.84 3.68
N LEU A 81 -0.16 -6.16 4.18
CA LEU A 81 -0.85 -5.14 3.39
C LEU A 81 0.03 -3.93 3.11
N ILE A 82 0.75 -3.42 4.11
CA ILE A 82 1.52 -2.18 3.96
C ILE A 82 2.91 -2.45 3.37
N ASP A 83 3.71 -3.30 4.01
CA ASP A 83 5.13 -3.42 3.69
C ASP A 83 5.36 -4.31 2.45
N ILE A 84 4.51 -5.32 2.24
CA ILE A 84 4.69 -6.31 1.17
C ILE A 84 3.85 -5.96 -0.05
N LEU A 85 2.56 -5.68 0.15
CA LEU A 85 1.63 -5.36 -0.94
C LEU A 85 1.60 -3.87 -1.27
N GLY A 86 2.21 -2.99 -0.47
CA GLY A 86 2.24 -1.54 -0.71
C GLY A 86 0.86 -0.87 -0.65
N MET A 87 -0.11 -1.51 0.01
CA MET A 87 -1.48 -1.00 0.09
C MET A 87 -1.61 0.05 1.19
N LYS A 88 -2.46 1.05 0.94
CA LYS A 88 -2.80 2.10 1.90
C LYS A 88 -4.31 2.17 2.09
N ARG A 89 -4.72 2.48 3.33
CA ARG A 89 -6.12 2.78 3.61
C ARG A 89 -6.50 4.11 2.98
N VAL A 90 -7.56 4.12 2.19
CA VAL A 90 -8.13 5.33 1.60
C VAL A 90 -9.56 5.49 2.12
N ALA A 91 -9.91 6.71 2.54
CA ALA A 91 -11.27 7.01 2.97
C ALA A 91 -12.24 6.95 1.78
N ALA A 92 -13.46 6.46 2.02
CA ALA A 92 -14.51 6.52 1.02
C ALA A 92 -14.85 7.99 0.69
N ARG A 93 -15.11 8.28 -0.58
CA ARG A 93 -15.59 9.59 -1.02
C ARG A 93 -17.12 9.57 -1.04
N LEU A 94 -17.74 10.64 -0.54
CA LEU A 94 -19.17 10.84 -0.68
C LEU A 94 -19.50 11.05 -2.16
N VAL A 95 -20.53 10.34 -2.63
CA VAL A 95 -21.06 10.47 -3.99
C VAL A 95 -22.42 11.15 -3.88
N PRO A 96 -22.68 12.26 -4.61
CA PRO A 96 -23.92 13.02 -4.45
C PRO A 96 -25.20 12.21 -4.65
N LYS A 97 -25.15 11.19 -5.53
CA LYS A 97 -26.30 10.35 -5.84
C LYS A 97 -25.86 8.99 -6.40
N GLU A 98 -26.58 7.94 -6.03
CA GLU A 98 -26.48 6.66 -6.73
C GLU A 98 -27.23 6.72 -8.07
N LEU A 99 -26.49 6.60 -9.16
CA LEU A 99 -27.04 6.67 -10.51
C LEU A 99 -27.48 5.30 -10.99
N ASN A 100 -28.69 5.23 -11.56
CA ASN A 100 -29.17 4.05 -12.28
C ASN A 100 -28.49 3.91 -13.65
N PHE A 101 -28.69 2.77 -14.31
CA PHE A 101 -28.05 2.45 -15.59
C PHE A 101 -28.33 3.49 -16.68
N VAL A 102 -29.59 3.92 -16.81
CA VAL A 102 -30.02 4.91 -17.81
C VAL A 102 -29.37 6.27 -17.56
N GLN A 103 -29.34 6.73 -16.31
CA GLN A 103 -28.69 8.00 -15.92
C GLN A 103 -27.19 7.98 -16.21
N ARG A 104 -26.50 6.85 -15.99
CA ARG A 104 -25.07 6.72 -16.31
C ARG A 104 -24.83 6.80 -17.81
N ALA A 105 -25.62 6.07 -18.60
CA ALA A 105 -25.52 6.08 -20.05
C ALA A 105 -25.76 7.49 -20.61
N GLN A 106 -26.83 8.16 -20.16
CA GLN A 106 -27.15 9.52 -20.60
C GLN A 106 -26.05 10.52 -20.24
N ARG A 107 -25.52 10.47 -19.00
CA ARG A 107 -24.43 11.35 -18.59
C ARG A 107 -23.16 11.14 -19.41
N LYS A 108 -22.82 9.89 -19.72
CA LYS A 108 -21.68 9.57 -20.59
C LYS A 108 -21.88 10.16 -21.98
N HIS A 109 -23.05 9.92 -22.59
CA HIS A 109 -23.36 10.42 -23.92
C HIS A 109 -23.29 11.95 -24.01
N VAL A 110 -23.88 12.66 -23.05
CA VAL A 110 -23.82 14.13 -22.99
C VAL A 110 -22.38 14.63 -22.81
N ALA A 111 -21.58 13.96 -21.97
CA ALA A 111 -20.17 14.32 -21.80
C ALA A 111 -19.35 14.11 -23.08
N GLU A 112 -19.57 13.01 -23.80
CA GLU A 112 -18.91 12.73 -25.08
C GLU A 112 -19.27 13.79 -26.14
N ASP A 113 -20.55 14.17 -26.26
CA ASP A 113 -20.98 15.26 -27.14
C ASP A 113 -20.32 16.59 -26.77
N MET A 114 -20.32 16.96 -25.48
CA MET A 114 -19.68 18.19 -25.01
C MET A 114 -18.18 18.21 -25.30
N ILE A 115 -17.47 17.09 -25.12
CA ILE A 115 -16.04 16.97 -25.42
C ILE A 115 -15.80 17.11 -26.94
N SER A 116 -16.63 16.49 -27.77
CA SER A 116 -16.53 16.61 -29.22
C SER A 116 -16.71 18.07 -29.66
N ARG A 117 -17.74 18.73 -29.15
CA ARG A 117 -18.03 20.14 -29.47
C ARG A 117 -16.92 21.08 -29.02
N ALA A 118 -16.36 20.88 -27.83
CA ALA A 118 -15.23 21.65 -27.34
C ALA A 118 -13.97 21.47 -28.20
N SER A 119 -13.82 20.31 -28.84
CA SER A 119 -12.68 19.99 -29.70
C SER A 119 -12.86 20.53 -31.12
N THR A 120 -14.08 20.50 -31.66
CA THR A 120 -14.39 20.95 -33.03
C THR A 120 -14.54 22.47 -33.12
N ASP A 121 -15.10 23.11 -32.10
CA ASP A 121 -15.34 24.55 -32.09
C ASP A 121 -14.53 25.27 -31.00
N PRO A 122 -13.44 25.98 -31.38
CA PRO A 122 -12.61 26.74 -30.44
C PRO A 122 -13.35 27.84 -29.68
N THR A 123 -14.52 28.27 -30.16
CA THR A 123 -15.33 29.31 -29.51
C THR A 123 -16.38 28.74 -28.57
N PHE A 124 -16.60 27.43 -28.56
CA PHE A 124 -17.68 26.77 -27.81
C PHE A 124 -17.65 27.17 -26.33
N MET A 125 -16.50 27.03 -25.67
CA MET A 125 -16.33 27.37 -24.26
C MET A 125 -16.57 28.86 -23.96
N LYS A 126 -16.27 29.76 -24.91
CA LYS A 126 -16.47 31.22 -24.74
C LYS A 126 -17.94 31.62 -24.77
N ARG A 127 -18.83 30.74 -25.23
CA ARG A 127 -20.27 31.00 -25.38
C ARG A 127 -21.11 30.39 -24.26
N ILE A 128 -20.48 29.66 -23.32
CA ILE A 128 -21.19 29.05 -22.19
C ILE A 128 -21.43 30.10 -21.11
N ILE A 129 -22.69 30.27 -20.72
CA ILE A 129 -23.11 31.02 -19.53
C ILE A 129 -23.82 30.02 -18.61
N THR A 130 -23.43 29.97 -17.34
CA THR A 130 -23.97 29.03 -16.34
C THR A 130 -24.28 29.77 -15.05
N GLY A 131 -25.26 29.26 -14.29
CA GLY A 131 -25.61 29.72 -12.95
C GLY A 131 -26.16 28.56 -12.14
N ASP A 132 -25.98 28.61 -10.82
CA ASP A 132 -26.54 27.67 -9.85
C ASP A 132 -26.82 28.42 -8.54
N GLU A 133 -27.72 27.89 -7.72
CA GLU A 133 -28.11 28.49 -6.45
C GLU A 133 -27.46 27.73 -5.29
N THR A 134 -26.92 28.45 -4.31
CA THR A 134 -26.34 27.85 -3.10
C THR A 134 -26.97 28.45 -1.86
N TRP A 135 -27.24 27.61 -0.87
CA TRP A 135 -27.70 28.07 0.43
C TRP A 135 -26.55 28.71 1.21
N VAL A 136 -26.80 29.88 1.79
CA VAL A 136 -25.90 30.56 2.73
C VAL A 136 -26.60 30.60 4.07
N TYR A 137 -25.99 29.97 5.07
CA TYR A 137 -26.52 29.99 6.43
C TYR A 137 -26.20 31.33 7.08
N GLU A 138 -27.23 32.00 7.61
CA GLU A 138 -27.07 33.16 8.47
C GLU A 138 -26.72 32.69 9.89
N TYR A 139 -25.64 33.23 10.45
CA TYR A 139 -25.21 32.92 11.81
C TYR A 139 -25.78 33.99 12.75
N ASP A 140 -26.84 33.64 13.49
CA ASP A 140 -27.41 34.49 14.54
C ASP A 140 -26.55 34.37 15.81
N MET A 141 -25.76 35.40 16.10
CA MET A 141 -25.05 35.54 17.38
C MET A 141 -26.05 35.94 18.46
N GLN A 142 -26.88 34.99 18.91
CA GLN A 142 -27.57 35.17 20.19
C GLN A 142 -26.51 35.21 21.29
N THR A 143 -26.23 36.44 21.74
CA THR A 143 -25.37 36.75 22.87
C THR A 143 -26.00 36.13 24.11
N SER A 144 -25.19 35.33 24.81
CA SER A 144 -25.54 34.69 26.08
C SER A 144 -25.89 35.68 27.17
#